data_AF-A0A3D1K1Z7-F1
#
_entry.id   AF-A0A3D1K1Z7-F1
#
_cell.length_a   1.000
_cell.length_b   1.000
_cell.length_c   1.000
_cell.angle_alpha   90.00
_cell.angle_beta   90.00
_cell.angle_gamma   90.00
#
_symmetry.space_group_name_H-M   'P 1'
#
loop_
_entity.id
_entity.type
_entity.pdbx_description
1 polymer ?
#
loop_
_entity_poly.entity_id
_entity_poly.type
_entity_poly.pdbx_seq_one_letter_code
_entity_poly.pdbx_strand_id
1 'polypeptide(L)'
;MKKLIFISPMLFMSLICIASGRDLFKTDEIVETNKAMELTKSAIPVETGRKYEVLSLARTNSKYTIEANERIRIMDLRDIASRVRIEFYDEQEKKLPKNTDINIPVISQGFLDYVRVFYPPPAAKSLKVFLIPGKEADIASKKIVVRTDLDGKEAECINVHPSFEYGDLNFYGYGGEFYTRPDGKVVWNSGFTGSTPSIPVKGGVSYDFSCRGKAGEPKSFIYIGCYNTEGDKPFKSMKYGVSEKGETVKFIMPAGTVSVKLTGYYVIVEEFKVTESKEDK
;
A
#
# COMPACT_ATOMS: atom_id res chain seq x y z
N MET A 1 -45.24 -28.10 23.96
CA MET A 1 -44.63 -27.39 22.82
C MET A 1 -43.45 -26.56 23.34
N LYS A 2 -42.21 -27.00 23.07
CA LYS A 2 -40.98 -26.30 23.50
C LYS A 2 -40.52 -25.38 22.36
N LYS A 3 -40.41 -24.08 22.63
CA LYS A 3 -39.83 -23.08 21.70
C LYS A 3 -38.33 -23.30 21.63
N LEU A 4 -37.82 -23.66 20.44
CA LEU A 4 -36.40 -23.59 20.11
C LEU A 4 -36.06 -22.14 19.80
N ILE A 5 -35.16 -21.54 20.58
CA ILE A 5 -34.56 -20.24 20.27
C ILE A 5 -33.28 -20.54 19.49
N PHE A 6 -33.27 -20.17 18.21
CA PHE A 6 -32.05 -20.15 17.39
C PHE A 6 -31.22 -18.94 17.82
N ILE A 7 -30.11 -19.17 18.51
CA ILE A 7 -29.08 -18.16 18.74
C ILE A 7 -28.08 -18.28 17.60
N SER A 8 -28.01 -17.25 16.77
CA SER A 8 -27.03 -17.11 15.68
C SER A 8 -25.62 -17.04 16.27
N PRO A 9 -24.63 -17.81 15.77
CA PRO A 9 -23.25 -17.63 16.16
C PRO A 9 -22.72 -16.36 15.48
N MET A 10 -22.65 -15.27 16.24
CA MET A 10 -21.85 -14.10 15.89
C MET A 10 -20.41 -14.58 15.68
N LEU A 11 -19.95 -14.52 14.43
CA LEU A 11 -18.58 -14.83 14.07
C LEU A 11 -17.64 -13.94 14.89
N PHE A 12 -16.73 -14.62 15.60
CA PHE A 12 -15.50 -14.07 16.13
C PHE A 12 -14.77 -13.30 15.02
N MET A 13 -14.77 -11.97 15.11
CA MET A 13 -13.75 -11.19 14.42
C MET A 13 -12.48 -11.31 15.26
N SER A 14 -11.64 -12.26 14.84
CA SER A 14 -10.30 -12.48 15.36
C SER A 14 -9.52 -11.16 15.30
N LEU A 15 -9.28 -10.57 16.48
CA LEU A 15 -8.25 -9.56 16.69
C LEU A 15 -6.92 -10.29 16.50
N ILE A 16 -6.48 -10.40 15.25
CA ILE A 16 -5.14 -10.89 14.93
C ILE A 16 -4.17 -9.77 15.34
N CYS A 17 -3.66 -9.86 16.57
CA CYS A 17 -2.43 -9.18 16.98
C CYS A 17 -1.26 -9.84 16.24
N ILE A 18 -1.04 -9.45 14.99
CA ILE A 18 0.24 -9.57 14.29
C ILE A 18 0.57 -8.11 13.99
N ALA A 19 1.48 -7.45 14.70
CA ALA A 19 2.90 -7.40 14.35
C ALA A 19 3.61 -6.37 15.26
N SER A 20 4.81 -6.68 15.74
CA SER A 20 5.65 -5.79 16.55
C SER A 20 6.60 -4.97 15.66
N GLY A 21 6.07 -3.87 15.11
CA GLY A 21 6.88 -2.73 14.68
C GLY A 21 7.08 -1.74 15.83
N ARG A 22 8.07 -0.84 15.71
CA ARG A 22 8.23 0.27 16.64
C ARG A 22 7.27 1.41 16.27
N ASP A 23 6.29 1.66 17.12
CA ASP A 23 5.38 2.80 17.01
C ASP A 23 6.17 4.11 17.22
N LEU A 24 6.17 4.98 16.21
CA LEU A 24 6.76 6.33 16.26
C LEU A 24 5.72 7.38 16.61
N PHE A 25 4.45 7.11 16.28
CA PHE A 25 3.30 7.92 16.62
C PHE A 25 2.07 7.03 16.71
N LYS A 26 1.23 7.30 17.69
CA LYS A 26 -0.06 6.65 17.84
C LYS A 26 -1.07 7.63 18.44
N THR A 27 -2.26 7.65 17.87
CA THR A 27 -3.45 8.23 18.52
C THR A 27 -4.60 7.25 18.38
N ASP A 28 -5.39 7.12 19.44
CA ASP A 28 -6.67 6.38 19.47
C ASP A 28 -7.86 7.35 19.66
N GLU A 29 -7.62 8.67 19.54
CA GLU A 29 -8.67 9.68 19.59
C GLU A 29 -9.48 9.68 18.29
N ILE A 30 -10.80 9.80 18.43
CA ILE A 30 -11.67 9.98 17.26
C ILE A 30 -11.53 11.42 16.79
N VAL A 31 -11.00 11.58 15.59
CA VAL A 31 -10.90 12.87 14.91
C VAL A 31 -11.84 12.85 13.72
N GLU A 32 -12.78 13.79 13.68
CA GLU A 32 -13.71 14.00 12.57
C GLU A 32 -13.57 15.42 12.05
N THR A 33 -13.48 15.57 10.73
CA THR A 33 -13.25 16.87 10.11
C THR A 33 -13.80 16.95 8.69
N ASN A 34 -14.22 18.16 8.33
CA ASN A 34 -14.59 18.57 6.97
C ASN A 34 -13.57 19.54 6.35
N LYS A 35 -12.44 19.76 7.04
CA LYS A 35 -11.28 20.52 6.57
C LYS A 35 -9.99 19.72 6.75
N ALA A 36 -8.96 20.09 6.00
CA ALA A 36 -7.63 19.53 6.20
C ALA A 36 -7.16 19.77 7.65
N MET A 37 -6.68 18.72 8.31
CA MET A 37 -6.24 18.77 9.70
C MET A 37 -4.92 18.03 9.88
N GLU A 38 -3.93 18.67 10.50
CA GLU A 38 -2.69 18.03 10.95
C GLU A 38 -2.98 17.18 12.20
N LEU A 39 -2.52 15.93 12.20
CA LEU A 39 -2.73 14.97 13.28
C LEU A 39 -1.51 14.85 14.19
N THR A 40 -0.33 15.01 13.61
CA THR A 40 0.94 14.91 14.33
C THR A 40 1.31 16.27 14.87
N LYS A 41 1.18 16.50 16.19
CA LYS A 41 1.54 17.79 16.83
C LYS A 41 3.02 18.16 16.65
N SER A 42 3.88 17.17 16.48
CA SER A 42 5.30 17.31 16.20
C SER A 42 5.68 16.47 14.98
N ALA A 43 6.70 16.91 14.24
CA ALA A 43 7.22 16.15 13.11
C ALA A 43 7.83 14.81 13.60
N ILE A 44 7.59 13.74 12.85
CA ILE A 44 8.09 12.39 13.15
C ILE A 44 9.40 12.19 12.38
N PRO A 45 10.54 11.90 13.03
CA PRO A 45 11.80 11.71 12.33
C PRO A 45 11.75 10.47 11.42
N VAL A 46 12.38 10.57 10.24
CA VAL A 46 12.50 9.48 9.28
C VAL A 46 13.88 9.39 8.67
N GLU A 47 14.19 8.20 8.18
CA GLU A 47 15.46 7.85 7.55
C GLU A 47 15.23 7.37 6.11
N THR A 48 16.03 7.89 5.18
CA THR A 48 16.01 7.45 3.78
C THR A 48 16.39 5.97 3.69
N GLY A 49 15.68 5.20 2.87
CA GLY A 49 15.95 3.77 2.67
C GLY A 49 15.36 2.84 3.74
N ARG A 50 14.74 3.38 4.79
CA ARG A 50 13.95 2.60 5.75
C ARG A 50 12.47 2.56 5.36
N LYS A 51 11.80 1.42 5.60
CA LYS A 51 10.34 1.25 5.43
C LYS A 51 9.58 1.80 6.63
N TYR A 52 8.45 2.39 6.33
CA TYR A 52 7.49 2.88 7.32
C TYR A 52 6.10 2.42 6.93
N GLU A 53 5.26 2.21 7.94
CA GLU A 53 3.84 1.91 7.79
C GLU A 53 3.04 3.04 8.41
N VAL A 54 2.00 3.50 7.71
CA VAL A 54 0.92 4.28 8.31
C VAL A 54 -0.35 3.45 8.22
N LEU A 55 -0.94 3.17 9.39
CA LEU A 55 -2.26 2.56 9.53
C LEU A 55 -3.25 3.64 9.95
N SER A 56 -4.42 3.64 9.32
CA SER A 56 -5.55 4.49 9.71
C SER A 56 -6.83 3.66 9.75
N LEU A 57 -7.46 3.59 10.92
CA LEU A 57 -8.82 3.08 11.06
C LEU A 57 -9.77 4.24 10.78
N ALA A 58 -10.29 4.31 9.56
CA ALA A 58 -11.03 5.47 9.08
C ALA A 58 -12.38 5.11 8.47
N ARG A 59 -13.23 6.12 8.39
CA ARG A 59 -14.48 6.11 7.64
C ARG A 59 -14.70 7.44 6.96
N THR A 60 -15.54 7.43 5.94
CA THR A 60 -15.96 8.64 5.23
C THR A 60 -17.47 8.72 5.23
N ASN A 61 -18.00 9.90 5.57
CA ASN A 61 -19.41 10.19 5.49
C ASN A 61 -19.67 11.08 4.28
N SER A 62 -20.40 10.58 3.31
CA SER A 62 -20.78 11.31 2.11
C SER A 62 -22.10 10.77 1.57
N LYS A 63 -22.77 11.55 0.73
CA LYS A 63 -23.93 11.08 -0.04
C LYS A 63 -23.57 10.03 -1.11
N TYR A 64 -22.27 9.81 -1.38
CA TYR A 64 -21.77 8.89 -2.40
C TYR A 64 -21.05 7.68 -1.78
N THR A 65 -21.76 6.80 -1.07
CA THR A 65 -21.17 5.52 -0.63
C THR A 65 -21.32 4.47 -1.73
N ILE A 66 -20.31 3.61 -1.98
CA ILE A 66 -20.51 2.45 -2.87
C ILE A 66 -21.53 1.47 -2.25
N GLU A 67 -21.70 1.48 -0.92
CA GLU A 67 -22.80 0.79 -0.22
C GLU A 67 -24.17 1.27 -0.69
N ALA A 68 -24.29 2.56 -1.05
CA ALA A 68 -25.52 3.13 -1.61
C ALA A 68 -25.58 3.07 -3.15
N ASN A 69 -24.50 2.69 -3.83
CA ASN A 69 -24.43 2.62 -5.28
C ASN A 69 -23.39 1.59 -5.77
N GLU A 70 -23.85 0.36 -5.98
CA GLU A 70 -23.06 -0.78 -6.46
C GLU A 70 -22.38 -0.58 -7.82
N ARG A 71 -22.76 0.45 -8.58
CA ARG A 71 -22.21 0.73 -9.92
C ARG A 71 -20.98 1.63 -9.89
N ILE A 72 -20.69 2.26 -8.76
CA ILE A 72 -19.52 3.14 -8.62
C ILE A 72 -18.27 2.27 -8.50
N ARG A 73 -17.31 2.44 -9.41
CA ARG A 73 -16.00 1.78 -9.29
C ARG A 73 -15.11 2.60 -8.36
N ILE A 74 -14.32 1.94 -7.53
CA ILE A 74 -13.36 2.58 -6.61
C ILE A 74 -12.40 3.52 -7.36
N MET A 75 -12.02 3.16 -8.61
CA MET A 75 -11.16 4.02 -9.44
C MET A 75 -11.79 5.38 -9.75
N ASP A 76 -13.11 5.42 -9.95
CA ASP A 76 -13.85 6.66 -10.26
C ASP A 76 -13.90 7.61 -9.06
N LEU A 77 -13.64 7.09 -7.86
CA LEU A 77 -13.67 7.85 -6.60
C LEU A 77 -12.32 8.41 -6.17
N ARG A 78 -11.21 8.04 -6.84
CA ARG A 78 -9.85 8.41 -6.36
C ARG A 78 -9.65 9.92 -6.20
N ASP A 79 -10.15 10.71 -7.13
CA ASP A 79 -9.92 12.16 -7.15
C ASP A 79 -10.84 12.92 -6.19
N ILE A 80 -11.91 12.28 -5.71
CA ILE A 80 -12.86 12.85 -4.75
C ILE A 80 -12.77 12.18 -3.37
N ALA A 81 -11.92 11.17 -3.21
CA ALA A 81 -11.75 10.44 -1.97
C ALA A 81 -11.12 11.32 -0.89
N SER A 82 -11.53 11.06 0.36
CA SER A 82 -10.76 11.53 1.50
C SER A 82 -9.44 10.76 1.56
N ARG A 83 -8.46 11.32 2.25
CA ARG A 83 -7.13 10.70 2.35
C ARG A 83 -6.45 11.00 3.67
N VAL A 84 -5.62 10.04 4.11
CA VAL A 84 -4.55 10.31 5.06
C VAL A 84 -3.32 10.69 4.24
N ARG A 85 -2.90 11.95 4.34
CA ARG A 85 -1.73 12.47 3.63
C ARG A 85 -0.51 12.45 4.54
N ILE A 86 0.58 11.95 4.00
CA ILE A 86 1.92 11.97 4.60
C ILE A 86 2.76 12.99 3.81
N GLU A 87 3.10 14.08 4.47
CA GLU A 87 4.00 15.10 3.92
C GLU A 87 5.39 14.93 4.51
N PHE A 88 6.42 15.14 3.69
CA PHE A 88 7.82 14.97 4.08
C PHE A 88 8.53 16.32 4.10
N TYR A 89 9.49 16.46 5.01
CA TYR A 89 10.25 17.68 5.22
C TYR A 89 11.76 17.37 5.26
N ASP A 90 12.57 18.30 4.78
CA ASP A 90 14.04 18.22 4.82
C ASP A 90 14.61 18.67 6.19
N GLU A 91 15.94 18.82 6.26
CA GLU A 91 16.65 19.24 7.48
C GLU A 91 16.31 20.68 7.91
N GLN A 92 15.82 21.50 6.97
CA GLN A 92 15.44 22.89 7.19
C GLN A 92 13.93 23.05 7.43
N GLU A 93 13.22 21.94 7.70
CA GLU A 93 11.76 21.90 7.84
C GLU A 93 11.00 22.40 6.61
N LYS A 94 11.64 22.39 5.43
CA LYS A 94 10.97 22.74 4.19
C LYS A 94 10.29 21.50 3.63
N LYS A 95 9.02 21.68 3.24
CA LYS A 95 8.20 20.64 2.62
C LYS A 95 8.81 20.19 1.30
N LEU A 96 8.98 18.88 1.15
CA LEU A 96 9.38 18.23 -0.09
C LEU A 96 8.16 18.11 -1.05
N PRO A 97 8.39 18.16 -2.37
CA PRO A 97 7.30 18.12 -3.36
C PRO A 97 6.57 16.76 -3.39
N LYS A 98 7.26 15.68 -3.04
CA LYS A 98 6.68 14.34 -3.03
C LYS A 98 5.97 14.08 -1.70
N ASN A 99 4.72 13.64 -1.78
CA ASN A 99 3.93 13.17 -0.65
C ASN A 99 3.56 11.69 -0.85
N THR A 100 2.96 11.09 0.17
CA THR A 100 2.32 9.78 0.07
C THR A 100 0.90 9.90 0.63
N ASP A 101 -0.08 9.48 -0.15
CA ASP A 101 -1.48 9.50 0.26
C ASP A 101 -1.98 8.05 0.49
N ILE A 102 -2.73 7.84 1.56
CA ILE A 102 -3.65 6.71 1.74
C ILE A 102 -5.01 7.20 1.29
N ASN A 103 -5.48 6.72 0.14
CA ASN A 103 -6.81 7.04 -0.32
C ASN A 103 -7.82 6.23 0.48
N ILE A 104 -8.84 6.91 0.99
CA ILE A 104 -9.98 6.35 1.70
C ILE A 104 -11.16 6.49 0.74
N PRO A 105 -11.30 5.56 -0.23
CA PRO A 105 -12.39 5.61 -1.19
C PRO A 105 -13.71 5.54 -0.44
N VAL A 106 -14.63 6.43 -0.82
CA VAL A 106 -15.88 6.66 -0.08
C VAL A 106 -16.67 5.34 0.01
N ILE A 107 -17.04 4.91 1.24
CA ILE A 107 -16.85 3.51 1.72
C ILE A 107 -17.06 3.26 3.22
N SER A 108 -18.17 3.73 3.81
CA SER A 108 -19.03 2.99 4.78
C SER A 108 -19.43 3.81 6.02
N GLN A 109 -20.57 3.43 6.62
CA GLN A 109 -20.90 3.88 7.99
C GLN A 109 -19.92 3.32 9.04
N GLY A 110 -19.22 2.23 8.71
CA GLY A 110 -18.25 1.53 9.55
C GLY A 110 -16.83 2.11 9.43
N PHE A 111 -15.98 1.74 10.38
CA PHE A 111 -14.56 2.05 10.30
C PHE A 111 -13.81 0.86 9.68
N LEU A 112 -12.91 1.15 8.74
CA LEU A 112 -12.09 0.16 8.05
C LEU A 112 -10.60 0.48 8.21
N ASP A 113 -9.78 -0.55 8.20
CA ASP A 113 -8.33 -0.41 8.25
C ASP A 113 -7.79 -0.07 6.86
N TYR A 114 -7.11 1.07 6.76
CA TYR A 114 -6.35 1.48 5.59
C TYR A 114 -4.89 1.53 5.96
N VAL A 115 -4.05 0.85 5.19
CA VAL A 115 -2.63 0.72 5.49
C VAL A 115 -1.81 1.09 4.28
N ARG A 116 -0.76 1.87 4.52
CA ARG A 116 0.24 2.20 3.52
C ARG A 116 1.65 1.99 4.05
N VAL A 117 2.38 1.13 3.37
CA VAL A 117 3.83 0.98 3.52
C VAL A 117 4.52 1.82 2.46
N PHE A 118 5.57 2.54 2.86
CA PHE A 118 6.30 3.45 1.98
C PHE A 118 7.76 3.61 2.39
N TYR A 119 8.53 4.13 1.44
CA TYR A 119 9.86 4.68 1.67
C TYR A 119 9.77 6.21 1.60
N PRO A 120 10.33 6.95 2.57
CA PRO A 120 10.47 8.39 2.48
C PRO A 120 11.23 8.77 1.21
N PRO A 121 10.90 9.91 0.57
CA PRO A 121 11.68 10.38 -0.57
C PRO A 121 13.13 10.70 -0.15
N PRO A 122 14.08 10.72 -1.11
CA PRO A 122 15.43 11.21 -0.84
C PRO A 122 15.37 12.60 -0.19
N ALA A 123 16.30 12.86 0.74
CA ALA A 123 16.38 14.07 1.55
C ALA A 123 15.29 14.27 2.62
N ALA A 124 14.29 13.38 2.74
CA ALA A 124 13.35 13.44 3.85
C ALA A 124 14.04 13.15 5.20
N LYS A 125 13.72 13.97 6.19
CA LYS A 125 14.23 13.90 7.57
C LYS A 125 13.13 13.80 8.59
N SER A 126 11.96 14.33 8.26
CA SER A 126 10.77 14.15 9.07
C SER A 126 9.53 14.02 8.19
N LEU A 127 8.45 13.54 8.78
CA LEU A 127 7.12 13.52 8.19
C LEU A 127 6.07 14.11 9.13
N LYS A 128 4.95 14.51 8.54
CA LYS A 128 3.71 14.87 9.25
C LYS A 128 2.53 14.18 8.59
N VAL A 129 1.52 13.87 9.39
CA VAL A 129 0.30 13.17 8.93
C VAL A 129 -0.90 14.11 9.01
N PHE A 130 -1.70 14.12 7.95
CA PHE A 130 -2.88 14.97 7.80
C PHE A 130 -4.10 14.15 7.41
N LEU A 131 -5.27 14.48 7.97
CA LEU A 131 -6.55 14.09 7.39
C LEU A 131 -6.97 15.14 6.38
N ILE A 132 -7.21 14.72 5.14
CA ILE A 132 -7.72 15.58 4.08
C ILE A 132 -9.09 15.02 3.66
N PRO A 133 -10.18 15.73 3.93
CA PRO A 133 -11.49 15.31 3.48
C PRO A 133 -11.60 15.36 1.95
N GLY A 134 -12.42 14.47 1.42
CA GLY A 134 -12.78 14.40 0.01
C GLY A 134 -13.76 15.51 -0.37
N LYS A 135 -14.03 15.62 -1.68
CA LYS A 135 -15.03 16.58 -2.16
C LYS A 135 -16.41 16.13 -1.69
N GLU A 136 -17.11 16.98 -0.92
CA GLU A 136 -18.44 16.67 -0.37
C GLU A 136 -18.45 15.41 0.54
N ALA A 137 -17.35 15.19 1.26
CA ALA A 137 -17.22 14.10 2.22
C ALA A 137 -16.56 14.59 3.51
N ASP A 138 -17.09 14.15 4.64
CA ASP A 138 -16.42 14.24 5.93
C ASP A 138 -15.59 12.99 6.14
N ILE A 139 -14.45 13.14 6.83
CA ILE A 139 -13.58 12.02 7.21
C ILE A 139 -13.53 11.91 8.72
N ALA A 140 -13.66 10.69 9.23
CA ALA A 140 -13.39 10.37 10.62
C ALA A 140 -12.32 9.28 10.70
N SER A 141 -11.34 9.45 11.59
CA SER A 141 -10.37 8.42 11.94
C SER A 141 -10.41 8.16 13.44
N LYS A 142 -10.42 6.88 13.81
CA LYS A 142 -10.42 6.40 15.20
C LYS A 142 -9.03 6.07 15.73
N LYS A 143 -8.13 5.73 14.81
CA LYS A 143 -6.80 5.25 15.15
C LYS A 143 -5.85 5.56 14.03
N ILE A 144 -4.72 6.17 14.35
CA ILE A 144 -3.64 6.39 13.41
C ILE A 144 -2.35 5.95 14.07
N VAL A 145 -1.60 5.11 13.36
CA VAL A 145 -0.31 4.60 13.84
C VAL A 145 0.71 4.79 12.74
N VAL A 146 1.86 5.38 13.09
CA VAL A 146 3.05 5.41 12.24
C VAL A 146 4.08 4.49 12.85
N ARG A 147 4.55 3.51 12.08
CA ARG A 147 5.50 2.49 12.52
C ARG A 147 6.73 2.43 11.65
N THR A 148 7.79 1.90 12.23
CA THR A 148 8.98 1.46 11.52
C THR A 148 9.46 0.13 12.10
N ASP A 149 10.56 -0.42 11.58
CA ASP A 149 11.10 -1.72 12.00
C ASP A 149 10.01 -2.81 11.87
N LEU A 150 9.34 -2.82 10.71
CA LEU A 150 8.22 -3.73 10.41
C LEU A 150 8.68 -5.19 10.50
N ASP A 151 7.75 -6.09 10.78
CA ASP A 151 8.00 -7.54 10.89
C ASP A 151 7.38 -8.32 9.71
N GLY A 152 7.44 -9.65 9.78
CA GLY A 152 6.84 -10.54 8.79
C GLY A 152 7.33 -10.29 7.36
N LYS A 153 6.41 -10.37 6.40
CA LYS A 153 6.76 -10.18 4.98
C LYS A 153 7.26 -8.78 4.68
N GLU A 154 6.75 -7.77 5.38
CA GLU A 154 7.20 -6.40 5.22
C GLU A 154 8.61 -6.19 5.79
N ALA A 155 9.12 -7.04 6.68
CA ALA A 155 10.55 -7.05 7.03
C ALA A 155 11.38 -7.70 5.93
N GLU A 156 10.94 -8.87 5.46
CA GLU A 156 11.68 -9.76 4.56
C GLU A 156 11.81 -9.20 3.14
N CYS A 157 10.78 -8.53 2.63
CA CYS A 157 10.69 -8.08 1.24
C CYS A 157 11.03 -6.60 1.10
N ILE A 158 11.87 -6.21 0.15
CA ILE A 158 12.19 -4.78 -0.06
C ILE A 158 11.04 -4.03 -0.76
N ASN A 159 10.15 -4.71 -1.48
CA ASN A 159 8.97 -4.05 -2.04
C ASN A 159 7.92 -3.83 -0.95
N VAL A 160 7.17 -2.73 -1.08
CA VAL A 160 6.06 -2.42 -0.18
C VAL A 160 4.85 -3.27 -0.54
N HIS A 161 4.11 -3.74 0.46
CA HIS A 161 2.91 -4.56 0.28
C HIS A 161 3.17 -5.80 -0.60
N PRO A 162 4.02 -6.73 -0.14
CA PRO A 162 4.28 -7.95 -0.90
C PRO A 162 3.03 -8.83 -1.05
N SER A 163 2.05 -8.69 -0.14
CA SER A 163 0.71 -9.26 -0.26
C SER A 163 -0.38 -8.24 0.08
N PHE A 164 -1.64 -8.59 -0.22
CA PHE A 164 -2.78 -7.68 -0.15
C PHE A 164 -3.73 -8.03 1.00
N GLU A 165 -3.21 -8.12 2.22
CA GLU A 165 -4.00 -8.60 3.38
C GLU A 165 -4.98 -7.57 3.96
N TYR A 166 -4.85 -6.30 3.59
CA TYR A 166 -5.66 -5.18 4.10
C TYR A 166 -6.96 -4.96 3.33
N GLY A 167 -7.45 -5.97 2.60
CA GLY A 167 -8.69 -5.87 1.82
C GLY A 167 -8.52 -5.25 0.43
N ASP A 168 -9.58 -5.34 -0.36
CA ASP A 168 -9.65 -4.79 -1.73
C ASP A 168 -9.98 -3.29 -1.78
N LEU A 169 -10.43 -2.71 -0.66
CA LEU A 169 -10.64 -1.27 -0.52
C LEU A 169 -9.35 -0.50 -0.20
N ASN A 170 -8.29 -1.19 0.21
CA ASN A 170 -6.99 -0.57 0.41
C ASN A 170 -6.29 -0.39 -0.95
N PHE A 171 -5.79 0.82 -1.22
CA PHE A 171 -5.19 1.10 -2.52
C PHE A 171 -3.72 0.65 -2.63
N TYR A 172 -3.03 0.41 -1.51
CA TYR A 172 -1.61 0.01 -1.40
C TYR A 172 -0.60 0.94 -2.11
N GLY A 173 -1.05 1.96 -2.86
CA GLY A 173 -0.21 2.78 -3.75
C GLY A 173 0.05 2.21 -5.12
N TYR A 174 -0.62 1.12 -5.48
CA TYR A 174 -0.41 0.42 -6.75
C TYR A 174 -1.35 1.02 -7.80
N GLY A 175 -0.88 1.22 -9.04
CA GLY A 175 -1.78 1.41 -10.17
C GLY A 175 -2.53 0.10 -10.48
N GLY A 176 -3.79 0.16 -10.88
CA GLY A 176 -4.64 -1.02 -11.11
C GLY A 176 -5.82 -1.09 -10.14
N GLU A 177 -6.46 -2.26 -10.04
CA GLU A 177 -7.63 -2.52 -9.20
C GLU A 177 -7.35 -3.67 -8.23
N PHE A 178 -8.05 -3.67 -7.11
CA PHE A 178 -8.02 -4.78 -6.14
C PHE A 178 -9.41 -5.36 -6.02
N TYR A 179 -9.50 -6.68 -5.85
CA TYR A 179 -10.77 -7.34 -5.61
C TYR A 179 -10.59 -8.58 -4.75
N THR A 180 -11.59 -8.84 -3.91
CA THR A 180 -11.68 -10.07 -3.12
C THR A 180 -12.29 -11.19 -3.97
N ARG A 181 -11.59 -12.32 -4.06
CA ARG A 181 -12.07 -13.53 -4.75
C ARG A 181 -13.04 -14.34 -3.87
N PRO A 182 -13.78 -15.30 -4.45
CA PRO A 182 -14.64 -16.20 -3.68
C PRO A 182 -13.92 -17.03 -2.60
N ASP A 183 -12.61 -17.24 -2.73
CA ASP A 183 -11.78 -17.91 -1.70
C ASP A 183 -11.34 -16.97 -0.56
N GLY A 184 -11.83 -15.73 -0.54
CA GLY A 184 -11.53 -14.71 0.46
C GLY A 184 -10.18 -14.01 0.28
N LYS A 185 -9.40 -14.38 -0.74
CA LYS A 185 -8.11 -13.73 -1.02
C LYS A 185 -8.30 -12.46 -1.84
N VAL A 186 -7.59 -11.41 -1.46
CA VAL A 186 -7.49 -10.19 -2.26
C VAL A 186 -6.39 -10.36 -3.29
N VAL A 187 -6.67 -9.92 -4.51
CA VAL A 187 -5.72 -9.93 -5.62
C VAL A 187 -5.65 -8.57 -6.29
N TRP A 188 -4.51 -8.27 -6.88
CA TRP A 188 -4.27 -7.10 -7.70
C TRP A 188 -4.48 -7.41 -9.18
N ASN A 189 -5.36 -6.66 -9.84
CA ASN A 189 -5.55 -6.65 -11.28
C ASN A 189 -4.81 -5.46 -11.89
N SER A 190 -3.85 -5.71 -12.78
CA SER A 190 -3.22 -4.61 -13.51
C SER A 190 -4.14 -4.01 -14.57
N GLY A 191 -5.22 -4.69 -14.98
CA GLY A 191 -5.93 -4.37 -16.22
C GLY A 191 -4.95 -4.37 -17.40
N PHE A 192 -4.99 -3.32 -18.24
CA PHE A 192 -3.97 -3.12 -19.28
C PHE A 192 -2.57 -2.94 -18.68
N THR A 193 -2.45 -2.06 -17.68
CA THR A 193 -1.20 -1.82 -16.98
C THR A 193 -1.43 -1.25 -15.58
N GLY A 194 -0.60 -1.69 -14.64
CA GLY A 194 -0.55 -1.19 -13.27
C GLY A 194 0.87 -1.26 -12.76
N SER A 195 1.28 -0.34 -11.90
CA SER A 195 2.64 -0.32 -11.36
C SER A 195 2.69 -0.13 -9.85
N THR A 196 3.71 -0.71 -9.23
CA THR A 196 4.00 -0.50 -7.81
C THR A 196 4.54 0.91 -7.56
N PRO A 197 4.54 1.36 -6.29
CA PRO A 197 5.45 2.41 -5.85
C PRO A 197 6.91 2.08 -6.20
N SER A 198 7.76 3.10 -6.26
CA SER A 198 9.20 2.91 -6.43
C SER A 198 9.79 2.15 -5.25
N ILE A 199 10.63 1.16 -5.56
CA ILE A 199 11.34 0.30 -4.60
C ILE A 199 12.82 0.69 -4.68
N PRO A 200 13.45 1.13 -3.58
CA PRO A 200 14.87 1.43 -3.59
C PRO A 200 15.69 0.15 -3.74
N VAL A 201 16.70 0.18 -4.62
CA VAL A 201 17.61 -0.94 -4.89
C VAL A 201 19.02 -0.41 -5.14
N LYS A 202 19.99 -1.31 -5.20
CA LYS A 202 21.38 -1.00 -5.53
C LYS A 202 21.78 -1.69 -6.83
N GLY A 203 22.30 -0.93 -7.79
CA GLY A 203 22.91 -1.49 -9.00
C GLY A 203 24.07 -2.43 -8.67
N GLY A 204 24.21 -3.52 -9.43
CA GLY A 204 25.22 -4.56 -9.24
C GLY A 204 24.89 -5.59 -8.16
N VAL A 205 23.86 -5.37 -7.33
CA VAL A 205 23.43 -6.33 -6.29
C VAL A 205 22.51 -7.38 -6.89
N SER A 206 22.59 -8.62 -6.39
CA SER A 206 21.67 -9.69 -6.78
C SER A 206 20.38 -9.64 -5.96
N TYR A 207 19.25 -9.87 -6.64
CA TYR A 207 17.93 -9.93 -6.04
C TYR A 207 17.20 -11.20 -6.47
N ASP A 208 16.36 -11.67 -5.56
CA ASP A 208 15.36 -12.70 -5.82
C ASP A 208 14.01 -12.01 -6.07
N PHE A 209 13.35 -12.36 -7.17
CA PHE A 209 11.99 -11.93 -7.46
C PHE A 209 11.05 -13.15 -7.54
N SER A 210 9.92 -13.09 -6.86
CA SER A 210 8.84 -14.06 -7.03
C SER A 210 7.50 -13.35 -7.22
N CYS A 211 6.66 -13.94 -8.07
CA CYS A 211 5.34 -13.42 -8.37
C CYS A 211 4.34 -14.57 -8.45
N ARG A 212 3.41 -14.62 -7.48
CA ARG A 212 2.33 -15.60 -7.48
C ARG A 212 1.05 -14.99 -8.04
N GLY A 213 0.56 -15.52 -9.16
CA GLY A 213 -0.64 -15.02 -9.78
C GLY A 213 -1.05 -15.82 -11.02
N LYS A 214 -1.90 -15.22 -11.85
CA LYS A 214 -2.34 -15.77 -13.12
C LYS A 214 -2.13 -14.75 -14.23
N ALA A 215 -1.80 -15.26 -15.41
CA ALA A 215 -1.88 -14.49 -16.65
C ALA A 215 -3.36 -14.24 -16.97
N GLY A 216 -3.72 -12.99 -17.25
CA GLY A 216 -5.04 -12.63 -17.78
C GLY A 216 -5.15 -12.85 -19.29
N GLU A 217 -4.02 -12.78 -20.00
CA GLU A 217 -3.89 -12.99 -21.45
C GLU A 217 -2.60 -13.75 -21.83
N PRO A 218 -2.48 -14.32 -23.04
CA PRO A 218 -1.28 -15.02 -23.49
C PRO A 218 0.03 -14.20 -23.45
N LYS A 219 -0.06 -12.87 -23.41
CA LYS A 219 1.09 -11.95 -23.35
C LYS A 219 1.25 -11.26 -21.98
N SER A 220 0.79 -11.89 -20.91
CA SER A 220 0.90 -11.33 -19.57
C SER A 220 2.32 -11.44 -19.01
N PHE A 221 2.84 -10.36 -18.43
CA PHE A 221 4.15 -10.36 -17.79
C PHE A 221 4.24 -9.28 -16.71
N ILE A 222 5.25 -9.43 -15.85
CA ILE A 222 5.73 -8.40 -14.94
C ILE A 222 7.00 -7.79 -15.53
N TYR A 223 7.01 -6.48 -15.59
CA TYR A 223 8.10 -5.66 -16.07
C TYR A 223 8.80 -5.02 -14.88
N ILE A 224 10.09 -5.29 -14.69
CA ILE A 224 10.92 -4.60 -13.70
C ILE A 224 11.61 -3.44 -14.42
N GLY A 225 11.08 -2.24 -14.27
CA GLY A 225 11.67 -1.01 -14.83
C GLY A 225 12.75 -0.47 -13.90
N CYS A 226 13.97 -0.28 -14.40
CA CYS A 226 15.14 0.21 -13.66
C CYS A 226 15.34 1.71 -13.89
N TYR A 227 15.43 2.49 -12.81
CA TYR A 227 15.56 3.95 -12.84
C TYR A 227 16.88 4.40 -12.21
N ASN A 228 17.50 5.43 -12.79
CA ASN A 228 18.68 6.13 -12.28
C ASN A 228 18.25 7.39 -11.50
N THR A 229 19.20 8.24 -11.11
CA THR A 229 18.94 9.48 -10.36
C THR A 229 18.29 10.60 -11.17
N GLU A 230 18.32 10.52 -12.50
CA GLU A 230 17.76 11.52 -13.42
C GLU A 230 16.24 11.34 -13.64
N GLY A 231 15.65 10.31 -13.01
CA GLY A 231 14.58 9.51 -13.59
C GLY A 231 13.20 10.14 -13.79
N ASP A 232 12.72 10.05 -15.05
CA ASP A 232 11.30 9.99 -15.43
C ASP A 232 10.94 8.71 -16.20
N LYS A 233 11.92 8.02 -16.81
CA LYS A 233 11.73 6.81 -17.63
C LYS A 233 12.71 5.72 -17.21
N PRO A 234 12.34 4.44 -17.32
CA PRO A 234 13.27 3.35 -17.07
C PRO A 234 14.35 3.33 -18.15
N PHE A 235 15.63 3.28 -17.76
CA PHE A 235 16.76 3.19 -18.70
C PHE A 235 17.06 1.73 -19.10
N LYS A 236 16.62 0.77 -18.28
CA LYS A 236 16.72 -0.66 -18.54
C LYS A 236 15.51 -1.37 -17.96
N SER A 237 15.24 -2.57 -18.48
CA SER A 237 14.16 -3.39 -17.98
C SER A 237 14.35 -4.87 -18.16
N MET A 238 13.61 -5.63 -17.36
CA MET A 238 13.58 -7.08 -17.36
C MET A 238 12.12 -7.53 -17.36
N LYS A 239 11.80 -8.61 -18.08
CA LYS A 239 10.45 -9.15 -18.18
C LYS A 239 10.42 -10.55 -17.58
N TYR A 240 9.40 -10.81 -16.77
CA TYR A 240 9.19 -12.08 -16.10
C TYR A 240 7.75 -12.55 -16.28
N GLY A 241 7.58 -13.85 -16.44
CA GLY A 241 6.26 -14.48 -16.44
C GLY A 241 5.61 -14.42 -15.06
N VAL A 242 4.30 -14.59 -15.03
CA VAL A 242 3.54 -14.82 -13.80
C VAL A 242 3.31 -16.31 -13.64
N SER A 243 3.52 -16.85 -12.44
CA SER A 243 3.34 -18.26 -12.13
C SER A 243 2.29 -18.44 -11.03
N GLU A 244 1.43 -19.45 -11.17
CA GLU A 244 0.49 -19.81 -10.09
C GLU A 244 1.21 -20.35 -8.85
N LYS A 245 2.42 -20.89 -9.03
CA LYS A 245 3.25 -21.42 -7.94
C LYS A 245 4.13 -20.36 -7.28
N GLY A 246 4.30 -19.19 -7.90
CA GLY A 246 5.17 -18.13 -7.39
C GLY A 246 6.66 -18.48 -7.46
N GLU A 247 7.10 -19.03 -8.58
CA GLU A 247 8.52 -19.36 -8.80
C GLU A 247 9.43 -18.15 -8.60
N THR A 248 10.60 -18.40 -8.00
CA THR A 248 11.61 -17.37 -7.72
C THR A 248 12.66 -17.35 -8.82
N VAL A 249 12.99 -16.15 -9.28
CA VAL A 249 14.07 -15.90 -10.24
C VAL A 249 15.13 -15.01 -9.62
N LYS A 250 16.40 -15.44 -9.70
CA LYS A 250 17.56 -14.59 -9.38
C LYS A 250 17.89 -13.70 -10.57
N PHE A 251 18.27 -12.45 -10.28
CA PHE A 251 18.83 -11.55 -11.26
C PHE A 251 19.83 -10.59 -10.62
N ILE A 252 20.68 -9.96 -11.44
CA ILE A 252 21.61 -8.92 -11.00
C ILE A 252 21.04 -7.59 -11.46
N MET A 253 20.92 -6.66 -10.52
CA MET A 253 20.43 -5.32 -10.82
C MET A 253 21.41 -4.60 -11.74
N PRO A 254 20.98 -3.98 -12.85
CA PRO A 254 21.87 -3.23 -13.71
C PRO A 254 22.62 -2.13 -12.96
N ALA A 255 23.90 -1.91 -13.31
CA ALA A 255 24.68 -0.81 -12.77
C ALA A 255 23.97 0.53 -13.00
N GLY A 256 24.10 1.46 -12.05
CA GLY A 256 23.42 2.76 -12.08
C GLY A 256 21.95 2.76 -11.67
N THR A 257 21.36 1.59 -11.37
CA THR A 257 19.98 1.53 -10.84
C THR A 257 19.96 1.97 -9.38
N VAL A 258 19.05 2.89 -9.06
CA VAL A 258 18.79 3.36 -7.69
C VAL A 258 17.38 3.02 -7.20
N SER A 259 16.46 2.77 -8.14
CA SER A 259 15.12 2.28 -7.81
C SER A 259 14.52 1.47 -8.95
N VAL A 260 13.54 0.63 -8.62
CA VAL A 260 12.72 -0.10 -9.60
C VAL A 260 11.24 0.14 -9.36
N LYS A 261 10.43 -0.07 -10.42
CA LYS A 261 9.00 -0.28 -10.30
C LYS A 261 8.65 -1.61 -10.95
N LEU A 262 7.74 -2.36 -10.33
CA LEU A 262 7.17 -3.56 -10.94
C LEU A 262 5.90 -3.11 -11.66
N THR A 263 5.82 -3.36 -12.95
CA THR A 263 4.67 -3.02 -13.79
C THR A 263 4.06 -4.29 -14.34
N GLY A 264 2.83 -4.59 -13.96
CA GLY A 264 2.05 -5.69 -14.50
C GLY A 264 1.38 -5.30 -15.82
N TYR A 265 1.33 -6.23 -16.76
CA TYR A 265 0.56 -6.12 -18.00
C TYR A 265 -0.38 -7.31 -18.12
N TYR A 266 -1.69 -7.06 -18.07
CA TYR A 266 -2.73 -8.11 -18.11
C TYR A 266 -2.57 -9.21 -17.05
N VAL A 267 -2.11 -8.87 -15.85
CA VAL A 267 -1.87 -9.84 -14.77
C VAL A 267 -2.90 -9.72 -13.65
N ILE A 268 -3.19 -10.85 -13.01
CA ILE A 268 -3.87 -10.93 -11.73
C ILE A 268 -2.88 -11.52 -10.73
N VAL A 269 -2.49 -10.76 -9.71
CA VAL A 269 -1.45 -11.16 -8.77
C VAL A 269 -1.97 -11.26 -7.36
N GLU A 270 -1.55 -12.30 -6.65
CA GLU A 270 -1.83 -12.51 -5.23
C GLU A 270 -0.66 -12.01 -4.35
N GLU A 271 0.57 -12.11 -4.87
CA GLU A 271 1.78 -11.80 -4.12
C GLU A 271 2.94 -11.42 -5.04
N PHE A 272 3.71 -10.40 -4.66
CA PHE A 272 5.01 -10.06 -5.23
C PHE A 272 6.04 -9.97 -4.12
N LYS A 273 7.17 -10.66 -4.26
CA LYS A 273 8.28 -10.50 -3.33
C LYS A 273 9.55 -10.18 -4.09
N VAL A 274 10.24 -9.18 -3.60
CA VAL A 274 11.60 -8.84 -3.98
C VAL A 274 12.44 -8.90 -2.72
N THR A 275 13.51 -9.68 -2.73
CA THR A 275 14.47 -9.77 -1.60
C THR A 275 15.89 -9.61 -2.13
N GLU A 276 16.80 -9.06 -1.32
CA GLU A 276 18.23 -9.14 -1.64
C GLU A 276 18.66 -10.61 -1.57
N SER A 277 19.30 -11.11 -2.62
CA SER A 277 19.81 -12.47 -2.65
C SER A 277 20.86 -12.63 -1.57
N LYS A 278 20.76 -13.68 -0.77
CA LYS A 278 21.90 -14.09 0.07
C LYS A 278 22.99 -14.63 -0.86
N GLU A 279 24.22 -14.12 -0.72
CA GLU A 279 25.37 -14.81 -1.30
C GLU A 279 25.45 -16.18 -0.64
N ASP A 280 25.41 -17.24 -1.45
CA ASP A 280 25.76 -18.58 -1.00
C ASP A 280 27.25 -18.52 -0.64
N LYS A 281 27.55 -18.38 0.66
CA LYS A 281 28.92 -18.43 1.19
C LYS A 281 29.46 -19.85 1.16
#